data_AF-A0A928A9N7-F1
#
_entry.id   AF-A0A928A9N7-F1
#
_cell.length_a   1.000
_cell.length_b   1.000
_cell.length_c   1.000
_cell.angle_alpha   90.00
_cell.angle_beta   90.00
_cell.angle_gamma   90.00
#
_symmetry.space_group_name_H-M   'P 1'
#
loop_
_entity.id
_entity.type
_entity.pdbx_description
1 polymer ?
#
loop_
_entity_poly.entity_id
_entity_poly.type
_entity_poly.pdbx_seq_one_letter_code
_entity_poly.pdbx_strand_id
1 'polypeptide(L)'
;MEEIRERLNYQASEKEVEKVGNIVRQRLLERIPNYYQGGANGLLNRIINRLGGHFVTAFRLGYAGFGVNQFYISYDYYDSTFKHVKVEYKTVSDDLFLTSHDIDTIVNGLMIKVEDYLEEFG
;
A
#
# COMPACT_ATOMS: atom_id res chain seq x y z
N MET A 1 6.25 -6.77 25.19
CA MET A 1 5.61 -7.78 24.32
C MET A 1 4.13 -7.45 24.10
N GLU A 2 3.32 -7.24 25.15
CA GLU A 2 1.93 -6.78 25.03
C GLU A 2 1.82 -5.46 24.23
N GLU A 3 2.61 -4.45 24.61
CA GLU A 3 2.61 -3.12 23.97
C GLU A 3 3.00 -3.16 22.47
N ILE A 4 4.02 -3.94 22.11
CA ILE A 4 4.45 -4.08 20.71
C ILE A 4 3.34 -4.77 19.90
N ARG A 5 2.67 -5.77 20.49
CA ARG A 5 1.55 -6.47 19.85
C ARG A 5 0.34 -5.56 19.64
N GLU A 6 0.00 -4.74 20.63
CA GLU A 6 -1.07 -3.75 20.50
C GLU A 6 -0.77 -2.74 19.38
N ARG A 7 0.46 -2.23 19.32
CA ARG A 7 0.90 -1.33 18.25
C ARG A 7 0.83 -2.01 16.87
N LEU A 8 1.25 -3.27 16.77
CA LEU A 8 1.19 -4.04 15.51
C LEU A 8 -0.25 -4.33 15.08
N ASN A 9 -1.16 -4.60 16.02
CA ASN A 9 -2.59 -4.73 15.74
C ASN A 9 -3.20 -3.41 15.30
N TYR A 10 -2.81 -2.29 15.92
CA TYR A 10 -3.26 -0.96 15.53
C TYR A 10 -2.79 -0.59 14.12
N GLN A 11 -1.52 -0.85 13.78
CA GLN A 11 -0.97 -0.65 12.44
C GLN A 11 -1.74 -1.45 11.37
N ALA A 12 -2.15 -2.68 11.69
CA ALA A 12 -2.92 -3.53 10.78
C ALA A 12 -4.45 -3.25 10.81
N SER A 13 -4.90 -2.29 11.62
CA SER A 13 -6.31 -1.91 11.69
C SER A 13 -6.76 -1.20 10.42
N GLU A 14 -8.03 -1.38 10.07
CA GLU A 14 -8.65 -0.74 8.89
C GLU A 14 -8.44 0.77 8.89
N LYS A 15 -8.62 1.42 10.05
CA LYS A 15 -8.45 2.87 10.20
C LYS A 15 -7.02 3.34 9.89
N GLU A 16 -6.00 2.62 10.37
CA GLU A 16 -4.62 3.03 10.12
C GLU A 16 -4.22 2.72 8.67
N VAL A 17 -4.68 1.60 8.11
CA VAL A 17 -4.47 1.26 6.70
C VAL A 17 -5.13 2.30 5.77
N GLU A 18 -6.36 2.73 6.07
CA GLU A 18 -7.06 3.78 5.31
C GLU A 18 -6.29 5.11 5.37
N LYS A 19 -5.82 5.51 6.55
CA LYS A 19 -5.02 6.72 6.73
C LYS A 19 -3.72 6.66 5.91
N VAL A 20 -2.99 5.54 5.95
CA VAL A 20 -1.80 5.34 5.12
C VAL A 20 -2.17 5.38 3.63
N GLY A 21 -3.27 4.74 3.25
CA GLY A 21 -3.78 4.75 1.89
C GLY A 21 -4.12 6.14 1.35
N ASN A 22 -4.68 7.01 2.19
CA ASN A 22 -4.94 8.40 1.84
C ASN A 22 -3.64 9.18 1.59
N ILE A 23 -2.61 8.96 2.41
CA ILE A 23 -1.28 9.57 2.22
C ILE A 23 -0.65 9.09 0.92
N VAL A 24 -0.63 7.78 0.68
CA VAL A 24 -0.08 7.19 -0.55
C VAL A 24 -0.83 7.72 -1.77
N ARG A 25 -2.18 7.73 -1.73
CA ARG A 25 -3.01 8.23 -2.82
C ARG A 25 -2.70 9.69 -3.12
N GLN A 26 -2.67 10.55 -2.11
CA GLN A 26 -2.38 11.97 -2.30
C GLN A 26 -1.02 12.17 -2.99
N ARG A 27 0.04 11.57 -2.42
CA ARG A 27 1.41 11.71 -2.97
C ARG A 27 1.54 11.14 -4.37
N LEU A 28 0.79 10.09 -4.68
CA LEU A 28 0.76 9.50 -6.01
C LEU A 28 0.06 10.46 -7.00
N LEU A 29 -1.13 10.96 -6.66
CA LEU A 29 -1.89 11.88 -7.52
C LEU A 29 -1.16 13.21 -7.80
N GLU A 30 -0.32 13.67 -6.87
CA GLU A 30 0.55 14.83 -7.06
C GLU A 30 1.64 14.61 -8.11
N ARG A 31 1.99 13.34 -8.40
CA ARG A 31 3.06 12.96 -9.34
C ARG A 31 2.54 12.45 -10.68
N ILE A 32 1.32 11.91 -10.71
CA ILE A 32 0.69 11.38 -11.92
C ILE A 32 0.27 12.53 -12.86
N PRO A 33 0.41 12.37 -14.20
CA PRO A 33 -0.10 13.35 -15.15
C PRO A 33 -1.61 13.60 -15.02
N ASN A 34 -2.00 14.88 -15.07
CA ASN A 34 -3.39 15.30 -14.83
C ASN A 34 -4.19 15.62 -16.10
N TYR A 35 -3.60 15.46 -17.30
CA TYR A 35 -4.24 15.82 -18.57
C TYR A 35 -5.21 14.76 -19.11
N TYR A 36 -5.36 13.61 -18.44
CA TYR A 36 -6.32 12.58 -18.80
C TYR A 36 -7.77 12.96 -18.42
N GLN A 37 -8.76 12.38 -19.11
CA GLN A 37 -10.16 12.54 -18.73
C GLN A 37 -10.38 12.02 -17.29
N GLY A 38 -10.86 12.89 -16.41
CA GLY A 38 -10.97 12.63 -14.96
C GLY A 38 -9.72 12.95 -14.15
N GLY A 39 -8.71 13.60 -14.76
CA GLY A 39 -7.47 14.00 -14.13
C GLY A 39 -6.61 12.81 -13.69
N ALA A 40 -5.74 13.04 -12.71
CA ALA A 40 -4.89 12.01 -12.12
C ALA A 40 -5.70 10.83 -11.53
N ASN A 41 -6.88 11.10 -10.94
CA ASN A 41 -7.77 10.05 -10.44
C ASN A 41 -8.34 9.19 -11.58
N GLY A 42 -8.70 9.82 -12.69
CA GLY A 42 -9.15 9.12 -13.90
C GLY A 42 -8.08 8.19 -14.44
N LEU A 43 -6.82 8.65 -14.51
CA LEU A 43 -5.69 7.83 -14.92
C LEU A 43 -5.44 6.68 -13.93
N LEU A 44 -5.41 6.95 -12.63
CA LEU A 44 -5.23 5.92 -11.59
C LEU A 44 -6.30 4.81 -11.71
N ASN A 45 -7.57 5.17 -11.89
CA ASN A 45 -8.64 4.20 -12.06
C ASN A 45 -8.49 3.36 -13.35
N ARG A 46 -8.02 3.97 -14.44
CA ARG A 46 -7.72 3.22 -15.68
C ARG A 46 -6.62 2.20 -15.47
N ILE A 47 -5.54 2.59 -14.78
CA ILE A 47 -4.42 1.71 -14.45
C ILE A 47 -4.89 0.53 -13.60
N ILE A 48 -5.63 0.80 -12.51
CA ILE A 48 -6.18 -0.26 -11.64
C ILE A 48 -7.04 -1.24 -12.44
N ASN A 49 -7.96 -0.73 -13.27
CA ASN A 49 -8.83 -1.59 -14.10
C ASN A 49 -8.03 -2.41 -15.12
N ARG A 50 -7.00 -1.82 -15.74
CA ARG A 50 -6.16 -2.51 -16.72
C ARG A 50 -5.38 -3.67 -16.10
N LEU A 51 -4.88 -3.48 -14.88
CA LEU A 51 -4.10 -4.46 -14.14
C LEU A 51 -4.98 -5.49 -13.41
N GLY A 52 -6.19 -5.76 -13.91
CA GLY A 52 -7.10 -6.76 -13.33
C GLY A 52 -7.68 -6.37 -11.97
N GLY A 53 -7.72 -5.07 -11.67
CA GLY A 53 -8.27 -4.54 -10.41
C GLY A 53 -7.28 -4.45 -9.26
N HIS A 54 -6.00 -4.77 -9.48
CA HIS A 54 -4.96 -4.77 -8.45
C HIS A 54 -3.72 -3.99 -8.91
N PHE A 55 -3.53 -2.81 -8.31
CA PHE A 55 -2.37 -1.96 -8.55
C PHE A 55 -1.45 -1.96 -7.33
N VAL A 56 -0.47 -2.87 -7.32
CA VAL A 56 0.35 -3.18 -6.15
C VAL A 56 1.84 -3.02 -6.39
N THR A 57 2.56 -2.74 -5.30
CA THR A 57 4.01 -2.83 -5.22
C THR A 57 4.44 -3.58 -3.96
N ALA A 58 5.63 -4.17 -4.01
CA ALA A 58 6.29 -4.72 -2.84
C ALA A 58 6.93 -3.59 -2.01
N PHE A 59 7.07 -3.84 -0.71
CA PHE A 59 7.87 -3.07 0.23
C PHE A 59 8.40 -4.03 1.31
N ARG A 60 9.19 -3.51 2.25
CA ARG A 60 9.92 -4.33 3.23
C ARG A 60 9.05 -5.27 4.08
N LEU A 61 7.80 -4.91 4.38
CA LEU A 61 6.91 -5.74 5.21
C LEU A 61 5.92 -6.59 4.40
N GLY A 62 5.93 -6.52 3.07
CA GLY A 62 5.03 -7.27 2.20
C GLY A 62 4.62 -6.47 0.96
N TYR A 63 3.32 -6.34 0.73
CA TYR A 63 2.77 -5.67 -0.45
C TYR A 63 1.74 -4.60 -0.06
N ALA A 64 1.72 -3.51 -0.82
CA ALA A 64 0.70 -2.48 -0.66
C ALA A 64 0.23 -1.97 -2.01
N GLY A 65 -1.01 -1.49 -2.07
CA GLY A 65 -1.56 -1.02 -3.32
C GLY A 65 -3.03 -0.67 -3.26
N PHE A 66 -3.57 -0.40 -4.44
CA PHE A 66 -4.96 -0.05 -4.65
C PHE A 66 -5.71 -1.21 -5.31
N GLY A 67 -6.78 -1.64 -4.66
CA GLY A 67 -7.84 -2.41 -5.28
C GLY A 67 -8.92 -1.49 -5.87
N VAL A 68 -9.95 -2.08 -6.48
CA VAL A 68 -11.05 -1.37 -7.17
C VAL A 68 -11.70 -0.25 -6.33
N ASN A 69 -11.71 -0.35 -4.99
CA ASN A 69 -12.31 0.69 -4.13
C ASN A 69 -11.51 1.04 -2.87
N GLN A 70 -10.34 0.43 -2.64
CA GLN A 70 -9.65 0.56 -1.36
C GLN A 70 -8.15 0.44 -1.51
N PHE A 71 -7.43 1.13 -0.62
CA PHE A 71 -6.03 0.82 -0.39
C PHE A 71 -5.92 -0.38 0.56
N TYR A 72 -4.91 -1.20 0.37
CA TYR A 72 -4.64 -2.32 1.27
C TYR A 72 -3.14 -2.49 1.48
N ILE A 73 -2.80 -3.07 2.63
CA ILE A 73 -1.47 -3.57 2.94
C ILE A 73 -1.62 -5.04 3.32
N SER A 74 -0.88 -5.90 2.62
CA SER A 74 -0.70 -7.30 2.97
C SER A 74 0.68 -7.44 3.59
N TYR A 75 0.70 -7.81 4.87
CA TYR A 75 1.94 -8.00 5.62
C TYR A 75 2.33 -9.48 5.57
N ASP A 76 3.54 -9.80 5.12
CA ASP A 76 4.01 -11.19 4.99
C ASP A 76 4.09 -11.93 6.34
N TYR A 77 4.25 -11.17 7.43
CA TYR A 77 4.37 -11.69 8.79
C TYR A 77 3.02 -11.83 9.53
N TYR A 78 1.91 -11.51 8.89
CA TYR A 78 0.56 -11.63 9.45
C TYR A 78 -0.15 -12.81 8.76
N ASP A 79 -0.58 -13.82 9.51
CA ASP A 79 -1.29 -14.99 8.95
C ASP A 79 -2.65 -14.56 8.36
N SER A 80 -3.00 -15.25 7.26
CA SER A 80 -4.10 -15.10 6.30
C SER A 80 -5.54 -15.01 6.84
N THR A 81 -5.73 -15.04 8.15
CA THR A 81 -7.01 -14.70 8.79
C THR A 81 -6.73 -13.60 9.79
N PHE A 82 -7.48 -12.50 9.72
CA PHE A 82 -7.41 -11.28 10.55
C PHE A 82 -7.54 -11.49 12.07
N LYS A 83 -6.90 -12.51 12.66
CA LYS A 83 -6.89 -12.82 14.08
C LYS A 83 -5.54 -13.43 14.45
N HIS A 84 -4.77 -12.62 15.17
CA HIS A 84 -3.53 -12.93 15.84
C HIS A 84 -2.32 -13.02 14.92
N VAL A 85 -1.43 -12.04 15.10
CA VAL A 85 0.01 -12.18 14.91
C VAL A 85 0.44 -13.53 15.50
N LYS A 86 0.57 -14.55 14.65
CA LYS A 86 1.13 -15.85 15.00
C LYS A 86 2.64 -15.77 14.80
N VAL A 87 3.25 -14.73 15.38
CA VAL A 87 4.69 -14.72 15.58
C VAL A 87 4.91 -15.76 16.66
N GLU A 88 5.26 -16.98 16.25
CA GLU A 88 5.78 -17.98 17.17
C GLU A 88 6.88 -17.30 18.00
N TYR A 89 6.62 -17.22 19.31
CA TYR A 89 7.31 -16.35 20.24
C TYR A 89 8.83 -16.50 20.15
N LYS A 90 9.51 -15.46 19.62
CA LYS A 90 10.86 -14.98 20.02
C LYS A 90 11.33 -13.70 19.27
N THR A 91 10.67 -13.27 18.19
CA THR A 91 11.19 -12.26 17.24
C THR A 91 10.22 -11.13 16.90
N VAL A 92 9.47 -10.60 17.87
CA VAL A 92 8.72 -9.34 17.64
C VAL A 92 9.68 -8.18 17.92
N SER A 93 10.02 -7.41 16.89
CA SER A 93 10.95 -6.27 16.97
C SER A 93 10.38 -5.02 16.31
N ASP A 94 11.02 -3.88 16.57
CA ASP A 94 10.60 -2.58 16.05
C ASP A 94 10.69 -2.48 14.52
N ASP A 95 11.44 -3.37 13.88
CA ASP A 95 11.48 -3.48 12.43
C ASP A 95 10.12 -3.86 11.82
N LEU A 96 9.22 -4.49 12.55
CA LEU A 96 7.88 -4.83 12.03
C LEU A 96 6.94 -3.62 11.90
N PHE A 97 7.37 -2.43 12.34
CA PHE A 97 6.58 -1.21 12.19
C PHE A 97 6.80 -0.54 10.85
N LEU A 98 5.70 -0.02 10.30
CA LEU A 98 5.68 0.80 9.09
C LEU A 98 6.34 2.13 9.39
N THR A 99 7.26 2.54 8.53
CA THR A 99 7.98 3.80 8.64
C THR A 99 7.62 4.75 7.50
N SER A 100 8.03 6.02 7.59
CA SER A 100 7.90 6.95 6.47
C SER A 100 8.65 6.47 5.23
N HIS A 101 9.79 5.80 5.41
CA HIS A 101 10.56 5.22 4.32
C HIS A 101 9.79 4.11 3.59
N ASP A 102 9.00 3.32 4.31
CA ASP A 102 8.13 2.30 3.71
C ASP A 102 7.03 2.96 2.86
N ILE A 103 6.44 4.07 3.32
CA ILE A 103 5.46 4.86 2.55
C ILE A 103 6.10 5.41 1.26
N ASP A 104 7.31 5.96 1.35
CA ASP A 104 8.04 6.48 0.19
C ASP A 104 8.33 5.36 -0.82
N THR A 105 8.72 4.17 -0.33
CA THR A 105 8.95 2.98 -1.15
C THR A 105 7.68 2.55 -1.88
N ILE A 106 6.54 2.54 -1.19
CA ILE A 106 5.24 2.22 -1.80
C ILE A 106 4.89 3.24 -2.89
N VAL A 107 5.01 4.54 -2.62
CA VAL A 107 4.71 5.57 -3.62
C VAL A 107 5.62 5.44 -4.84
N ASN A 108 6.93 5.23 -4.63
CA ASN A 108 7.89 5.08 -5.73
C ASN A 108 7.62 3.83 -6.57
N GLY A 109 7.37 2.68 -5.93
CA GLY A 109 7.07 1.44 -6.63
C GLY A 109 5.78 1.51 -7.44
N LEU A 110 4.74 2.20 -6.93
CA LEU A 110 3.54 2.47 -7.70
C LEU A 110 3.82 3.42 -8.87
N MET A 111 4.62 4.47 -8.68
CA MET A 111 4.96 5.40 -9.75
C MET A 111 5.70 4.75 -10.91
N ILE A 112 6.63 3.82 -10.64
CA ILE A 112 7.31 3.05 -11.71
C ILE A 112 6.26 2.35 -12.59
N LYS A 113 5.27 1.72 -11.97
CA LYS A 113 4.18 1.05 -12.70
C LYS A 113 3.26 2.02 -13.45
N VAL A 114 3.12 3.26 -12.98
CA VAL A 114 2.45 4.31 -13.75
C VAL A 114 3.27 4.65 -14.98
N GLU A 115 4.57 4.84 -14.82
CA GLU A 115 5.50 5.14 -15.93
C GLU A 115 5.48 4.02 -16.97
N ASP A 116 5.56 2.76 -16.54
CA ASP A 116 5.43 1.58 -17.42
C ASP A 116 4.11 1.59 -18.20
N TYR A 117 2.99 1.89 -17.52
CA TYR A 117 1.68 1.98 -18.16
C TYR A 117 1.63 3.10 -19.20
N LEU A 118 2.21 4.26 -18.90
CA LEU A 118 2.24 5.41 -19.80
C LEU A 118 3.15 5.17 -21.00
N GLU A 119 4.24 4.43 -20.83
CA GLU A 119 5.10 4.05 -21.95
C GLU A 119 4.40 3.06 -22.88
N GLU A 120 3.64 2.10 -22.33
CA GLU A 120 2.96 1.08 -23.12
C GLU A 120 1.65 1.57 -23.76
N PHE A 121 0.91 2.47 -23.10
CA PHE A 121 -0.47 2.83 -23.47
C PHE A 121 -0.77 4.33 -23.51
N GLY A 122 0.21 5.20 -23.20
CA GLY A 122 0.03 6.64 -23.00
C GLY A 122 -0.01 7.48 -24.26
#